data_AF-A0A2W2EJD9-F1
#
_entry.id   AF-A0A2W2EJD9-F1
#
_cell.length_a   1.000
_cell.length_b   1.000
_cell.length_c   1.000
_cell.angle_alpha   90.00
_cell.angle_beta   90.00
_cell.angle_gamma   90.00
#
_symmetry.space_group_name_H-M   'P 1'
#
loop_
_entity.id
_entity.type
_entity.pdbx_description
1 polymer ?
#
loop_
_entity_poly.entity_id
_entity_poly.type
_entity_poly.pdbx_seq_one_letter_code
_entity_poly.pdbx_strand_id
1 'polypeptide(L)'
;MTKGDNRMHPHALFSRARRHGWEIEADRSSSEIVVTLRRDVWRLEVVFSGRAPRYATITGPGFSEGPSVNLRAINGLVRCDPGRIGVVAEAAVAGRAPAREEVGHTGTEP
;
A
#
# COMPACT_ATOMS: atom_id res chain seq x y z
N MET A 1 -15.12 -24.93 -10.20
CA MET A 1 -13.81 -24.24 -10.09
C MET A 1 -13.94 -22.85 -10.69
N THR A 2 -14.38 -21.87 -9.89
CA THR A 2 -14.58 -20.51 -10.39
C THR A 2 -13.25 -19.79 -10.33
N LYS A 3 -12.66 -19.50 -11.50
CA LYS A 3 -11.60 -18.48 -11.65
C LYS A 3 -12.21 -17.13 -11.26
N GLY A 4 -12.20 -16.84 -9.96
CA GLY A 4 -12.72 -15.60 -9.41
C GLY A 4 -11.74 -14.47 -9.70
N ASP A 5 -12.05 -13.72 -10.74
CA ASP A 5 -11.90 -12.26 -10.86
C ASP A 5 -10.68 -11.66 -10.12
N ASN A 6 -9.68 -11.23 -10.88
CA ASN A 6 -8.48 -10.52 -10.42
C ASN A 6 -8.80 -9.10 -9.86
N ARG A 7 -10.01 -8.87 -9.35
CA ARG A 7 -10.34 -7.66 -8.58
C ARG A 7 -9.98 -7.89 -7.13
N MET A 8 -9.34 -6.89 -6.54
CA MET A 8 -8.91 -6.92 -5.15
C MET A 8 -10.13 -6.96 -4.22
N HIS A 9 -10.60 -8.17 -3.89
CA HIS A 9 -11.71 -8.40 -2.97
C HIS A 9 -11.21 -8.26 -1.52
N PRO A 10 -11.99 -7.66 -0.59
CA PRO A 10 -11.55 -7.43 0.79
C PRO A 10 -11.08 -8.72 1.50
N HIS A 11 -11.80 -9.84 1.34
CA HIS A 11 -11.36 -11.14 1.89
C HIS A 11 -9.99 -11.63 1.35
N ALA A 12 -9.70 -11.38 0.08
CA ALA A 12 -8.41 -11.76 -0.51
C ALA A 12 -7.29 -10.85 0.02
N LEU A 13 -7.57 -9.56 0.21
CA LEU A 13 -6.66 -8.64 0.88
C LEU A 13 -6.37 -9.11 2.30
N PHE A 14 -7.39 -9.50 3.07
CA PHE A 14 -7.21 -9.95 4.45
C PHE A 14 -6.33 -11.19 4.55
N SER A 15 -6.62 -12.19 3.71
CA SER A 15 -5.87 -13.44 3.71
C SER A 15 -4.39 -13.22 3.36
N ARG A 16 -4.11 -12.30 2.43
CA ARG A 16 -2.74 -11.91 2.06
C ARG A 16 -2.06 -11.13 3.18
N ALA A 17 -2.73 -10.12 3.73
CA ALA A 17 -2.23 -9.29 4.81
C ALA A 17 -1.80 -10.14 6.02
N ARG A 18 -2.66 -11.05 6.51
CA ARG A 18 -2.32 -11.95 7.62
C ARG A 18 -1.11 -12.83 7.31
N ARG A 19 -1.04 -13.37 6.09
CA ARG A 19 0.09 -14.22 5.67
C ARG A 19 1.43 -13.48 5.70
N HIS A 20 1.41 -12.18 5.40
CA HIS A 20 2.60 -11.33 5.39
C HIS A 20 2.78 -10.55 6.70
N GLY A 21 2.09 -10.93 7.78
CA GLY A 21 2.30 -10.34 9.11
C GLY A 21 1.73 -8.94 9.27
N TRP A 22 0.73 -8.57 8.47
CA TRP A 22 -0.05 -7.35 8.71
C TRP A 22 -1.18 -7.65 9.69
N GLU A 23 -1.32 -6.78 10.67
CA GLU A 23 -2.52 -6.67 11.50
C GLU A 23 -3.63 -6.00 10.71
N ILE A 24 -4.87 -6.44 10.94
CA ILE A 24 -6.02 -6.02 10.13
C ILE A 24 -7.10 -5.53 11.06
N GLU A 25 -7.50 -4.29 10.88
CA GLU A 25 -8.67 -3.68 11.46
C GLU A 25 -9.64 -3.37 10.31
N ALA A 26 -10.89 -3.77 10.43
CA ALA A 26 -11.89 -3.49 9.41
C ALA A 26 -13.12 -2.88 10.06
N ASP A 27 -13.41 -1.64 9.69
CA ASP A 27 -14.62 -0.93 10.10
C ASP A 27 -15.63 -0.92 8.95
N ARG A 28 -16.90 -1.14 9.26
CA ARG A 28 -17.98 -1.11 8.28
C ARG A 28 -18.90 0.04 8.62
N SER A 29 -18.86 1.09 7.80
CA SER A 29 -19.74 2.25 7.95
C SER A 29 -20.76 2.27 6.82
N SER A 30 -22.01 1.89 7.14
CA SER A 30 -23.25 1.94 6.34
C SER A 30 -23.21 1.40 4.89
N SER A 31 -22.33 1.89 4.01
CA SER A 31 -22.12 1.45 2.62
C SER A 31 -20.65 1.26 2.23
N GLU A 32 -19.72 1.57 3.13
CA GLU A 32 -18.27 1.50 2.90
C GLU A 32 -17.60 0.60 3.93
N ILE A 33 -16.51 -0.05 3.52
CA ILE A 33 -15.66 -0.86 4.40
C ILE A 33 -14.29 -0.19 4.41
N VAL A 34 -13.89 0.32 5.56
CA VAL A 34 -12.56 0.86 5.77
C VAL A 34 -11.69 -0.27 6.33
N VAL A 35 -10.65 -0.62 5.59
CA VAL A 35 -9.70 -1.67 5.98
C VAL A 35 -8.39 -1.01 6.31
N THR A 36 -8.00 -1.08 7.57
CA THR A 36 -6.74 -0.57 8.06
C THR A 36 -5.78 -1.74 8.29
N LEU A 37 -4.73 -1.80 7.51
CA LEU A 37 -3.64 -2.75 7.67
C LEU A 37 -2.50 -2.06 8.43
N ARG A 38 -2.02 -2.67 9.50
CA ARG A 38 -0.90 -2.16 10.30
C ARG A 38 0.24 -3.15 10.30
N ARG A 39 1.46 -2.63 10.20
CA ARG A 39 2.68 -3.43 10.28
C ARG A 39 3.82 -2.53 10.72
N ASP A 40 4.35 -2.79 11.91
CA ASP A 40 5.36 -1.94 12.56
C ASP A 40 4.88 -0.48 12.62
N VAL A 41 5.64 0.44 12.01
CA VAL A 41 5.34 1.87 11.92
C VAL A 41 4.47 2.25 10.72
N TRP A 42 4.08 1.27 9.90
CA TRP A 42 3.30 1.47 8.68
C TRP A 42 1.82 1.19 8.89
N ARG A 43 0.98 2.05 8.30
CA ARG A 43 -0.46 1.91 8.30
C ARG A 43 -1.00 2.19 6.90
N LEU A 44 -1.61 1.18 6.29
CA LEU A 44 -2.29 1.28 5.00
C LEU A 44 -3.79 1.23 5.23
N GLU A 45 -4.50 2.30 4.91
CA GLU A 45 -5.95 2.34 4.92
C GLU A 45 -6.47 2.13 3.50
N VAL A 46 -7.45 1.24 3.33
CA VAL A 46 -8.06 0.92 2.05
C VAL A 46 -9.57 1.00 2.22
N VAL A 47 -10.20 1.93 1.52
CA VAL A 47 -11.64 2.12 1.56
C VAL A 47 -12.27 1.37 0.40
N PHE A 48 -13.25 0.55 0.71
CA PHE A 48 -14.03 -0.23 -0.25
C PHE A 48 -15.46 0.29 -0.30
N SER A 49 -15.99 0.43 -1.50
CA SER A 49 -17.42 0.61 -1.74
C SER A 49 -17.97 -0.71 -2.29
N GLY A 50 -18.75 -1.41 -1.48
CA GLY A 50 -19.20 -2.78 -1.77
C GLY A 50 -18.04 -3.77 -1.89
N ARG A 51 -17.75 -4.22 -3.12
CA ARG A 51 -16.70 -5.24 -3.41
C ARG A 51 -15.45 -4.66 -4.07
N ALA A 52 -15.42 -3.36 -4.36
CA ALA A 52 -14.32 -2.72 -5.09
C ALA A 52 -13.59 -1.71 -4.20
N PRO A 53 -12.24 -1.69 -4.21
CA PRO A 53 -11.48 -0.63 -3.56
C PRO A 53 -11.73 0.70 -4.29
N ARG A 54 -12.00 1.75 -3.52
CA ARG A 54 -12.28 3.11 -4.00
C ARG A 54 -11.03 3.97 -3.94
N TYR A 55 -10.37 4.01 -2.79
CA TYR A 55 -9.11 4.70 -2.58
C TYR A 55 -8.33 4.02 -1.46
N ALA A 56 -7.03 4.30 -1.38
CA ALA A 56 -6.19 3.83 -0.31
C ALA A 56 -5.18 4.91 0.05
N THR A 57 -4.78 4.96 1.31
CA THR A 57 -3.81 5.90 1.84
C THR A 57 -2.79 5.16 2.68
N ILE A 58 -1.54 5.61 2.68
CA ILE A 58 -0.49 5.03 3.51
C ILE A 58 0.13 6.08 4.42
N THR A 59 0.28 5.74 5.68
CA THR A 59 0.98 6.54 6.69
C THR A 59 2.16 5.74 7.23
N GLY A 60 3.25 6.44 7.52
CA GLY A 60 4.49 5.83 7.97
C GLY A 60 5.66 6.82 7.92
N PRO A 61 6.90 6.34 8.15
CA PRO A 61 8.10 7.16 8.04
C PRO A 61 8.19 7.81 6.66
N GLY A 62 8.26 9.14 6.61
CA GLY A 62 8.26 9.91 5.36
C GLY A 62 6.88 10.27 4.81
N PHE A 63 5.80 9.78 5.42
CA PHE A 63 4.42 9.98 4.97
C PHE A 63 3.50 10.42 6.12
N SER A 64 3.48 11.72 6.40
CA SER A 64 2.68 12.31 7.49
C SER A 64 1.23 12.60 7.10
N GLU A 65 0.95 12.90 5.84
CA GLU A 65 -0.39 13.33 5.38
C GLU A 65 -1.25 12.19 4.80
N GLY A 66 -0.78 10.95 4.86
CA GLY A 66 -1.53 9.80 4.33
C GLY A 66 -1.78 9.90 2.82
N PRO A 67 -0.74 10.04 1.97
CA PRO A 67 -0.94 10.21 0.55
C PRO A 67 -1.69 9.04 -0.09
N SER A 68 -2.39 9.37 -1.17
CA SER A 68 -3.15 8.38 -1.94
C SER A 68 -2.22 7.38 -2.62
N VAL A 69 -2.51 6.10 -2.39
CA VAL A 69 -1.78 4.97 -2.96
C VAL A 69 -2.54 4.44 -4.16
N ASN A 70 -1.80 4.12 -5.22
CA ASN A 70 -2.34 3.45 -6.38
C ASN A 70 -2.90 2.08 -5.99
N LEU A 71 -4.18 1.85 -6.29
CA LEU A 71 -4.89 0.62 -5.93
C LEU A 71 -4.22 -0.65 -6.49
N ARG A 72 -3.52 -0.55 -7.62
CA ARG A 72 -2.76 -1.68 -8.20
C ARG A 72 -1.54 -2.03 -7.35
N ALA A 73 -0.90 -1.04 -6.72
CA ALA A 73 0.31 -1.19 -5.94
C ALA A 73 0.05 -1.78 -4.54
N ILE A 74 -1.19 -1.72 -4.03
CA ILE A 74 -1.58 -2.30 -2.73
C ILE A 74 -1.18 -3.78 -2.61
N ASN A 75 -1.37 -4.57 -3.66
CA ASN A 75 -0.97 -5.98 -3.63
C ASN A 75 0.55 -6.17 -3.52
N GLY A 76 1.33 -5.28 -4.13
CA GLY A 76 2.79 -5.28 -3.98
C GLY A 76 3.19 -4.88 -2.57
N LEU A 77 2.55 -3.84 -2.02
CA LEU A 77 2.84 -3.32 -0.68
C LEU A 77 2.56 -4.35 0.42
N VAL A 78 1.42 -5.04 0.34
CA VAL A 78 1.03 -6.07 1.32
C VAL A 78 1.95 -7.28 1.26
N ARG A 79 2.47 -7.63 0.07
CA ARG A 79 3.38 -8.78 -0.11
C ARG A 79 4.84 -8.44 0.17
N CYS A 80 5.18 -7.16 0.25
CA CYS A 80 6.55 -6.72 0.38
C CYS A 80 7.17 -7.14 1.72
N ASP A 81 8.47 -7.39 1.71
CA ASP A 81 9.26 -7.57 2.92
C ASP A 81 9.19 -6.32 3.81
N PRO A 82 9.20 -6.48 5.14
CA PRO A 82 9.01 -5.36 6.07
C PRO A 82 10.08 -4.29 5.90
N GLY A 83 11.32 -4.68 5.62
CA GLY A 83 12.42 -3.75 5.35
C GLY A 83 12.33 -3.01 4.01
N ARG A 84 11.39 -3.38 3.13
CA ARG A 84 11.20 -2.76 1.80
C ARG A 84 9.86 -2.04 1.67
N ILE A 85 9.06 -1.97 2.75
CA ILE A 85 7.76 -1.28 2.72
C ILE A 85 7.95 0.19 2.33
N GLY A 86 8.99 0.88 2.83
CA GLY A 86 9.23 2.28 2.48
C GLY A 86 9.45 2.53 0.98
N VAL A 87 10.31 1.73 0.33
CA VAL A 87 10.57 1.85 -1.11
C VAL A 87 9.32 1.53 -1.93
N VAL A 88 8.55 0.53 -1.51
CA VAL A 88 7.31 0.16 -2.20
C VAL A 88 6.20 1.17 -1.94
N ALA A 89 6.13 1.77 -0.74
CA ALA A 89 5.21 2.84 -0.40
C ALA A 89 5.45 4.08 -1.26
N GLU A 90 6.71 4.52 -1.39
CA GLU A 90 7.11 5.61 -2.29
C GLU A 90 6.68 5.34 -3.73
N ALA A 91 6.97 4.15 -4.26
CA ALA A 91 6.55 3.78 -5.62
C ALA A 91 5.03 3.64 -5.78
N ALA A 92 4.31 3.31 -4.69
CA ALA A 92 2.88 3.09 -4.67
C ALA A 92 2.09 4.39 -4.57
N VAL A 93 2.66 5.43 -3.94
CA VAL A 93 2.15 6.80 -3.93
C VAL A 93 2.44 7.43 -5.30
N ALA A 94 1.53 7.24 -6.25
CA ALA A 94 1.70 7.74 -7.62
C ALA A 94 1.67 9.29 -7.62
N GLY A 95 2.62 10.03 -8.19
CA GLY A 95 3.61 9.66 -9.20
C GLY A 95 5.00 10.27 -9.00
N ARG A 96 5.63 10.06 -7.85
CA ARG A 96 7.10 10.11 -7.81
C ARG A 96 7.60 8.81 -8.44
N ALA A 97 8.18 8.89 -9.63
CA ALA A 97 9.16 7.89 -10.04
C ALA A 97 10.11 7.68 -8.84
N PRO A 98 10.56 6.44 -8.56
CA PRO A 98 11.58 6.26 -7.53
C PRO A 98 12.64 7.31 -7.83
N ALA A 99 12.95 8.17 -6.86
CA ALA A 99 14.10 9.03 -6.97
C ALA A 99 15.25 8.05 -7.19
N ARG A 100 15.60 7.88 -8.47
CA ARG A 100 16.77 7.16 -8.89
C ARG A 100 17.84 7.94 -8.17
N GLU A 101 18.39 7.36 -7.10
CA GLU A 101 19.59 7.88 -6.48
C GLU A 101 20.51 8.22 -7.64
N GLU A 102 20.70 9.53 -7.87
CA GLU A 102 21.78 10.01 -8.72
C GLU A 102 23.05 9.62 -7.97
N VAL A 103 23.46 8.38 -8.19
CA VAL A 103 24.76 7.88 -7.84
C VAL A 103 25.74 8.69 -8.69
N GLY A 104 26.29 9.71 -8.05
CA GLY A 104 27.57 10.36 -8.32
C GLY A 104 27.92 10.65 -9.78
N HIS A 105 27.98 11.94 -10.12
CA HIS A 105 29.16 12.47 -10.78
C HIS A 105 29.57 13.76 -10.08
N THR A 106 30.40 13.62 -9.04
CA THR A 106 31.41 14.61 -8.69
C THR A 106 32.32 14.79 -9.92
N GLY A 107 31.96 15.75 -10.77
CA GLY A 107 32.83 16.30 -11.80
C GLY A 107 33.35 17.65 -11.32
N THR A 108 34.33 17.57 -10.44
CA THR A 108 35.20 18.68 -10.04
C THR A 108 36.10 19.05 -11.24
N GLU A 109 36.05 20.33 -11.62
CA GLU A 109 37.13 21.14 -12.24
C GLU A 109 37.53 20.85 -13.71
N PRO A 110 38.23 21.78 -14.41
CA PRO A 110 38.83 23.06 -13.98
C PRO A 110 38.26 24.34 -14.64
#